data_AF-A0A956BJT2-F1
#
_entry.id   AF-A0A956BJT2-F1
#
_cell.length_a   1.000
_cell.length_b   1.000
_cell.length_c   1.000
_cell.angle_alpha   90.00
_cell.angle_beta   90.00
_cell.angle_gamma   90.00
#
_symmetry.space_group_name_H-M   'P 1'
#
loop_
_entity.id
_entity.type
_entity.pdbx_description
1 polymer ?
#
loop_
_entity_poly.entity_id
_entity_poly.type
_entity_poly.pdbx_seq_one_letter_code
_entity_poly.pdbx_strand_id
1 'polypeptide(L)'
;GFVADAVEELLTGLDLTEDDAWLKWSEHMKIPDPRGWLFYALRQQGVDPSELYDTFEALQPAGSFAEAKKQVGGLALDLVRSTIPEIGPWVEVETAWWLALRGADTNARRKALLGERLQQRVVLLQDSGASGDQVVSAMAGLAPPGVPVRAMGMQNIKGTGLDFVYQWVRWRTLHAELQSLDEEAVKTFGVKRLTSVFLCDAVLEALAPRGDADLLVKKVTERRAELLANRSARPSGSALGRAVRKWAWRAYDPVDAIWRRRRARQVLADLAMERIGHDEAELILAELTKRQK
;
A
#
# COMPACT_ATOMS: atom_id res chain seq x y z
N GLY A 1 21.90 -2.67 -12.88
CA GLY A 1 20.55 -2.21 -13.29
C GLY A 1 20.01 -1.37 -12.17
N PHE A 2 19.45 -0.19 -12.42
CA PHE A 2 19.37 0.93 -11.45
C PHE A 2 19.14 0.55 -9.97
N VAL A 3 18.19 -0.34 -9.67
CA VAL A 3 17.90 -0.80 -8.29
C VAL A 3 19.07 -1.60 -7.69
N ALA A 4 19.67 -2.53 -8.44
CA ALA A 4 20.80 -3.32 -7.97
C ALA A 4 22.01 -2.43 -7.68
N ASP A 5 22.27 -1.44 -8.55
CA ASP A 5 23.43 -0.55 -8.44
C ASP A 5 23.28 0.38 -7.20
N ALA A 6 22.07 0.91 -6.95
CA ALA A 6 21.78 1.72 -5.77
C ALA A 6 21.84 0.91 -4.46
N VAL A 7 21.41 -0.35 -4.49
CA VAL A 7 21.52 -1.26 -3.33
C VAL A 7 22.98 -1.59 -3.06
N GLU A 8 23.79 -1.86 -4.09
CA GLU A 8 25.22 -2.12 -3.94
C GLU A 8 25.95 -0.91 -3.34
N GLU A 9 25.63 0.31 -3.80
CA GLU A 9 26.17 1.55 -3.24
C GLU A 9 25.82 1.71 -1.76
N LEU A 10 24.54 1.50 -1.39
CA LEU A 10 24.07 1.55 0.01
C LEU A 10 24.86 0.56 0.90
N LEU A 11 25.13 -0.64 0.40
CA LEU A 11 25.76 -1.71 1.17
C LEU A 11 27.29 -1.60 1.24
N THR A 12 27.92 -0.86 0.32
CA THR A 12 29.38 -0.77 0.22
C THR A 12 30.01 -0.22 1.51
N GLY A 13 29.39 0.79 2.12
CA GLY A 13 29.88 1.44 3.35
C GLY A 13 29.49 0.78 4.67
N LEU A 14 28.66 -0.26 4.66
CA LEU A 14 28.20 -0.92 5.89
C LEU A 14 29.20 -1.98 6.35
N ASP A 15 29.56 -1.96 7.63
CA ASP A 15 30.26 -3.09 8.26
C ASP A 15 29.26 -3.87 9.11
N LEU A 16 28.94 -5.09 8.66
CA LEU A 16 28.02 -6.02 9.33
C LEU A 16 28.78 -7.21 9.92
N THR A 17 30.10 -7.10 10.17
CA THR A 17 30.91 -8.19 10.77
C THR A 17 30.55 -8.47 12.22
N GLU A 18 30.32 -7.42 13.02
CA GLU A 18 29.92 -7.58 14.42
C GLU A 18 28.42 -7.90 14.53
N ASP A 19 28.07 -8.95 15.27
CA ASP A 19 26.68 -9.32 15.54
C ASP A 19 25.91 -8.16 16.20
N ASP A 20 26.59 -7.37 17.03
CA ASP A 20 26.07 -6.18 17.69
C ASP A 20 25.75 -5.05 16.69
N ALA A 21 26.57 -4.89 15.64
CA ALA A 21 26.34 -3.91 14.58
C ALA A 21 25.15 -4.34 13.70
N TRP A 22 25.02 -5.63 13.40
CA TRP A 22 23.86 -6.19 12.72
C TRP A 22 22.58 -6.04 13.54
N LEU A 23 22.60 -6.39 14.83
CA LEU A 23 21.45 -6.24 15.73
C LEU A 23 21.03 -4.77 15.83
N LYS A 24 21.96 -3.86 16.11
CA LYS A 24 21.68 -2.41 16.15
C LYS A 24 21.15 -1.87 14.82
N TRP A 25 21.70 -2.34 13.70
CA TRP A 25 21.23 -1.95 12.38
C TRP A 25 19.83 -2.50 12.09
N SER A 26 19.56 -3.76 12.45
CA SER A 26 18.24 -4.38 12.29
C SER A 26 17.17 -3.71 13.16
N GLU A 27 17.52 -3.32 14.39
CA GLU A 27 16.68 -2.53 15.29
C GLU A 27 16.43 -1.13 14.72
N HIS A 28 17.48 -0.47 14.20
CA HIS A 28 17.38 0.86 13.61
C HIS A 28 16.51 0.88 12.35
N MET A 29 16.70 -0.12 11.48
CA MET A 29 15.91 -0.31 10.27
C MET A 29 14.51 -0.86 10.55
N LYS A 30 14.22 -1.20 11.81
CA LYS A 30 13.01 -1.90 12.25
C LYS A 30 12.72 -3.11 11.36
N ILE A 31 13.77 -3.82 10.94
CA ILE A 31 13.59 -5.08 10.23
C ILE A 31 12.84 -5.96 11.21
N PRO A 32 11.56 -6.28 10.94
CA PRO A 32 10.74 -6.92 11.93
C PRO A 32 11.40 -8.25 12.25
N ASP A 33 11.75 -8.44 13.52
CA ASP A 33 11.80 -9.79 14.06
C ASP A 33 10.48 -10.46 13.66
N PRO A 34 10.52 -11.54 12.85
CA PRO A 34 9.31 -12.21 12.40
C PRO A 34 8.40 -12.57 13.57
N ARG A 35 8.99 -12.83 14.76
CA ARG A 35 8.26 -13.06 16.02
C ARG A 35 7.42 -11.85 16.40
N GLY A 36 8.00 -10.65 16.41
CA GLY A 36 7.29 -9.43 16.84
C GLY A 36 6.10 -9.10 15.96
N TRP A 37 6.26 -9.25 14.64
CA TRP A 37 5.18 -9.04 13.69
C TRP A 37 4.10 -10.13 13.77
N LEU A 38 4.51 -11.39 13.80
CA LEU A 38 3.59 -12.54 13.96
C LEU A 38 2.80 -12.44 15.25
N PHE A 39 3.45 -12.07 16.36
CA PHE A 39 2.80 -11.96 17.67
C PHE A 39 1.79 -10.84 17.69
N TYR A 40 2.10 -9.73 17.02
CA TYR A 40 1.13 -8.67 16.81
C TYR A 40 -0.07 -9.18 16.00
N ALA A 41 0.16 -9.85 14.88
CA ALA A 41 -0.89 -10.39 14.02
C ALA A 41 -1.79 -11.44 14.74
N LEU A 42 -1.18 -12.37 15.47
CA LEU A 42 -1.90 -13.38 16.26
C LEU A 42 -2.76 -12.75 17.35
N ARG A 43 -2.22 -11.76 18.08
CA ARG A 43 -2.98 -11.02 19.09
C ARG A 43 -4.18 -10.27 18.51
N GLN A 44 -4.04 -9.69 17.30
CA GLN A 44 -5.19 -9.06 16.62
C GLN A 44 -6.30 -10.07 16.30
N GLN A 45 -5.96 -11.35 16.17
CA GLN A 45 -6.92 -12.45 15.94
C GLN A 45 -7.33 -13.19 17.23
N GLY A 46 -6.92 -12.69 18.41
CA GLY A 46 -7.24 -13.31 19.69
C GLY A 46 -6.50 -14.62 19.97
N VAL A 47 -5.41 -14.90 19.25
CA VAL A 47 -4.58 -16.10 19.40
C VAL A 47 -3.41 -15.78 20.32
N ASP A 48 -3.15 -16.63 21.31
CA ASP A 48 -1.97 -16.48 22.17
C ASP A 48 -0.70 -16.89 21.40
N PRO A 49 0.25 -15.98 21.17
CA PRO A 49 1.50 -16.30 20.49
C PRO A 49 2.47 -17.15 21.31
N SER A 50 2.21 -17.36 22.61
CA SER A 50 3.11 -18.12 23.50
C SER A 50 3.37 -19.55 23.00
N GLU A 51 2.36 -20.20 22.42
CA GLU A 51 2.44 -21.56 21.85
C GLU A 51 3.40 -21.67 20.66
N LEU A 52 3.68 -20.55 19.99
CA LEU A 52 4.58 -20.48 18.84
C LEU A 52 6.00 -20.08 19.24
N TYR A 53 6.22 -19.58 20.46
CA TYR A 53 7.53 -19.10 20.91
C TYR A 53 8.59 -20.19 20.86
N ASP A 54 8.31 -21.34 21.49
CA ASP A 54 9.23 -22.48 21.54
C ASP A 54 9.53 -23.02 20.13
N THR A 55 8.54 -22.95 19.25
CA THR A 55 8.68 -23.37 17.86
C THR A 55 9.64 -22.46 17.08
N PHE A 56 9.57 -21.14 17.31
CA PHE A 56 10.50 -20.18 16.73
C PHE A 56 11.90 -20.30 17.31
N GLU A 57 12.04 -20.53 18.62
CA GLU A 57 13.34 -20.74 19.27
C GLU A 57 14.03 -22.03 18.82
N ALA A 58 13.27 -23.06 18.43
CA ALA A 58 13.81 -24.28 17.85
C ALA A 58 14.44 -24.07 16.46
N LEU A 59 14.09 -22.99 15.75
CA LEU A 59 14.62 -22.70 14.42
C LEU A 59 16.10 -22.29 14.50
N GLN A 60 16.91 -22.99 13.72
CA GLN A 60 18.35 -22.78 13.65
C GLN A 60 18.70 -21.78 12.54
N PRO A 61 19.73 -20.93 12.74
CA PRO A 61 20.27 -20.11 11.67
C PRO A 61 20.67 -20.95 10.45
N ALA A 62 20.50 -20.40 9.25
CA ALA A 62 20.79 -21.09 7.99
C ALA A 62 21.74 -20.26 7.12
N GLY A 63 22.60 -20.92 6.33
CA GLY A 63 23.58 -20.23 5.47
C GLY A 63 22.97 -19.59 4.22
N SER A 64 21.71 -19.92 3.90
CA SER A 64 21.00 -19.43 2.72
C SER A 64 19.49 -19.33 2.93
N PHE A 65 18.83 -18.51 2.11
CA PHE A 65 17.37 -18.40 2.10
C PHE A 65 16.69 -19.72 1.73
N ALA A 66 17.26 -20.51 0.81
CA ALA A 66 16.69 -21.79 0.38
C ALA A 66 16.68 -22.83 1.52
N GLU A 67 17.78 -22.92 2.27
CA GLU A 67 17.89 -23.79 3.45
C GLU A 67 16.92 -23.33 4.55
N ALA A 68 16.90 -22.03 4.84
CA ALA A 68 15.98 -21.43 5.81
C ALA A 68 14.52 -21.71 5.45
N LYS A 69 14.14 -21.54 4.19
CA LYS A 69 12.77 -21.79 3.70
C LYS A 69 12.37 -23.26 3.86
N LYS A 70 13.28 -24.19 3.56
CA LYS A 70 13.05 -25.63 3.77
C LYS A 70 12.81 -25.97 5.23
N GLN A 71 13.57 -25.35 6.14
CA GLN A 71 13.42 -25.55 7.58
C GLN A 71 12.10 -24.98 8.11
N VAL A 72 11.79 -23.74 7.72
CA VAL A 72 10.60 -23.01 8.16
C VAL A 72 9.32 -23.69 7.67
N GLY A 73 9.31 -24.16 6.42
CA GLY A 73 8.17 -24.87 5.82
C GLY A 73 7.75 -26.16 6.54
N GLY A 74 8.57 -26.67 7.47
CA GLY A 74 8.32 -27.94 8.16
C GLY A 74 7.91 -27.86 9.63
N LEU A 75 7.98 -26.71 10.32
CA LEU A 75 7.94 -26.72 11.79
C LEU A 75 7.02 -25.70 12.50
N ALA A 76 6.73 -24.52 11.93
CA ALA A 76 5.93 -23.49 12.64
C ALA A 76 4.72 -22.99 11.84
N LEU A 77 4.71 -23.25 10.54
CA LEU A 77 3.77 -22.61 9.64
C LEU A 77 2.46 -23.36 9.48
N ASP A 78 2.42 -24.66 9.76
CA ASP A 78 1.16 -25.38 9.65
C ASP A 78 0.18 -24.91 10.72
N LEU A 79 0.66 -24.60 11.94
CA LEU A 79 -0.15 -23.96 12.97
C LEU A 79 -0.60 -22.56 12.52
N VAL A 80 0.34 -21.70 12.07
CA VAL A 80 -0.01 -20.35 11.58
C VAL A 80 -0.96 -20.41 10.38
N ARG A 81 -0.79 -21.32 9.43
CA ARG A 81 -1.66 -21.50 8.26
C ARG A 81 -3.04 -22.03 8.67
N SER A 82 -3.10 -22.87 9.71
CA SER A 82 -4.38 -23.36 10.24
C SER A 82 -5.14 -22.29 11.02
N THR A 83 -4.43 -21.37 11.69
CA THR A 83 -5.03 -20.35 12.54
C THR A 83 -5.30 -19.04 11.79
N ILE A 84 -4.38 -18.60 10.93
CA ILE A 84 -4.48 -17.38 10.11
C ILE A 84 -3.89 -17.65 8.71
N PRO A 85 -4.63 -18.32 7.81
CA PRO A 85 -4.13 -18.76 6.51
C PRO A 85 -3.61 -17.62 5.63
N GLU A 86 -4.13 -16.41 5.77
CA GLU A 86 -3.74 -15.24 4.97
C GLU A 86 -2.35 -14.71 5.33
N ILE A 87 -1.89 -14.99 6.56
CA ILE A 87 -0.66 -14.48 7.15
C ILE A 87 0.47 -15.51 7.05
N GLY A 88 0.14 -16.81 6.99
CA GLY A 88 1.11 -17.92 6.88
C GLY A 88 2.20 -17.72 5.82
N PRO A 89 1.87 -17.43 4.55
CA PRO A 89 2.90 -17.24 3.51
C PRO A 89 3.88 -16.10 3.80
N TRP A 90 3.42 -15.03 4.47
CA TRP A 90 4.28 -13.92 4.86
C TRP A 90 5.25 -14.33 5.96
N VAL A 91 4.73 -15.02 6.98
CA VAL A 91 5.54 -15.53 8.11
C VAL A 91 6.63 -16.45 7.60
N GLU A 92 6.31 -17.30 6.62
CA GLU A 92 7.28 -18.21 6.02
C GLU A 92 8.47 -17.45 5.41
N VAL A 93 8.16 -16.47 4.57
CA VAL A 93 9.17 -15.73 3.84
C VAL A 93 9.98 -14.85 4.77
N GLU A 94 9.35 -14.13 5.70
CA GLU A 94 10.05 -13.27 6.66
C GLU A 94 10.95 -14.09 7.60
N THR A 95 10.45 -15.23 8.09
CA THR A 95 11.23 -16.11 8.99
C THR A 95 12.42 -16.72 8.26
N ALA A 96 12.23 -17.17 7.01
CA ALA A 96 13.32 -17.70 6.21
C ALA A 96 14.42 -16.65 5.97
N TRP A 97 14.04 -15.40 5.65
CA TRP A 97 15.00 -14.30 5.52
C TRP A 97 15.75 -14.01 6.81
N TRP A 98 15.04 -13.98 7.94
CA TRP A 98 15.64 -13.75 9.25
C TRP A 98 16.65 -14.83 9.63
N LEU A 99 16.32 -16.11 9.44
CA LEU A 99 17.24 -17.23 9.70
C LEU A 99 18.46 -17.20 8.77
N ALA A 100 18.26 -16.87 7.49
CA ALA A 100 19.35 -16.76 6.53
C ALA A 100 20.33 -15.64 6.88
N LEU A 101 19.81 -14.48 7.30
CA LEU A 101 20.62 -13.34 7.73
C LEU A 101 21.37 -13.64 9.03
N ARG A 102 20.75 -14.34 9.99
CA ARG A 102 21.41 -14.77 11.23
C ARG A 102 22.48 -15.84 11.00
N GLY A 103 22.29 -16.73 10.03
CA GLY A 103 23.24 -17.80 9.73
C GLY A 103 24.37 -17.38 8.79
N ALA A 104 24.36 -16.13 8.32
CA ALA A 104 25.45 -15.59 7.54
C ALA A 104 26.67 -15.28 8.43
N ASP A 105 27.77 -15.98 8.14
CA ASP A 105 29.02 -16.01 8.90
C ASP A 105 30.03 -14.93 8.48
N THR A 106 29.83 -14.32 7.31
CA THR A 106 30.72 -13.28 6.77
C THR A 106 29.96 -12.01 6.41
N ASN A 107 30.62 -10.86 6.53
CA ASN A 107 30.06 -9.57 6.10
C ASN A 107 29.66 -9.57 4.61
N ALA A 108 30.48 -10.20 3.76
CA ALA A 108 30.17 -10.37 2.34
C ALA A 108 28.86 -11.15 2.13
N ARG A 109 28.66 -12.24 2.87
CA ARG A 109 27.43 -13.04 2.80
C ARG A 109 26.21 -12.29 3.33
N ARG A 110 26.36 -11.58 4.46
CA ARG A 110 25.31 -10.72 5.04
C ARG A 110 24.87 -9.65 4.04
N LYS A 111 25.83 -8.93 3.43
CA LYS A 111 25.56 -7.95 2.37
C LYS A 111 24.86 -8.55 1.17
N ALA A 112 25.30 -9.72 0.69
CA ALA A 112 24.66 -10.38 -0.45
C ALA A 112 23.18 -10.72 -0.17
N LEU A 113 22.89 -11.32 0.99
CA LEU A 113 21.52 -11.67 1.40
C LEU A 113 20.67 -10.42 1.63
N LEU A 114 21.23 -9.39 2.28
CA LEU A 114 20.52 -8.13 2.49
C LEU A 114 20.26 -7.42 1.16
N GLY A 115 21.20 -7.45 0.23
CA GLY A 115 21.04 -6.89 -1.10
C GLY A 115 19.92 -7.56 -1.88
N GLU A 116 19.89 -8.89 -1.88
CA GLU A 116 18.78 -9.65 -2.47
C GLU A 116 17.45 -9.28 -1.82
N ARG A 117 17.41 -9.18 -0.49
CA ARG A 117 16.19 -8.82 0.24
C ARG A 117 15.73 -7.40 -0.08
N LEU A 118 16.62 -6.42 -0.10
CA LEU A 118 16.30 -5.04 -0.42
C LEU A 118 15.76 -4.91 -1.86
N GLN A 119 16.36 -5.60 -2.81
CA GLN A 119 15.88 -5.62 -4.19
C GLN A 119 14.44 -6.19 -4.28
N GLN A 120 14.12 -7.23 -3.50
CA GLN A 120 12.75 -7.76 -3.42
C GLN A 120 11.74 -6.80 -2.79
N ARG A 121 12.20 -5.86 -1.95
CA ARG A 121 11.34 -4.85 -1.29
C ARG A 121 11.12 -3.62 -2.17
N VAL A 122 11.89 -3.43 -3.23
CA VAL A 122 11.67 -2.37 -4.21
C VAL A 122 10.63 -2.83 -5.21
N VAL A 123 9.42 -2.27 -5.11
CA VAL A 123 8.30 -2.63 -5.98
C VAL A 123 8.08 -1.56 -7.02
N LEU A 124 8.16 -1.96 -8.29
CA LEU A 124 7.90 -1.10 -9.43
C LEU A 124 6.44 -1.23 -9.87
N LEU A 125 5.68 -0.14 -9.76
CA LEU A 125 4.36 -0.05 -10.37
C LEU A 125 4.53 0.27 -11.85
N GLN A 126 4.40 -0.75 -12.71
CA GLN A 126 4.65 -0.63 -14.15
C GLN A 126 3.62 0.22 -14.89
N ASP A 127 2.40 0.31 -14.35
CA ASP A 127 1.31 1.07 -14.96
C ASP A 127 1.41 2.56 -14.60
N SER A 128 2.06 3.33 -15.46
CA SER A 128 2.16 4.79 -15.32
C SER A 128 0.80 5.50 -15.35
N GLY A 129 -0.24 4.83 -15.85
CA GLY A 129 -1.61 5.32 -15.87
C GLY A 129 -2.41 4.99 -14.61
N ALA A 130 -1.90 4.21 -13.67
CA ALA A 130 -2.64 3.75 -12.49
C ALA A 130 -3.30 4.93 -11.75
N SER A 131 -4.47 4.68 -11.14
CA SER A 131 -5.10 5.64 -10.24
C SER A 131 -4.45 5.59 -8.86
N GLY A 132 -4.60 6.65 -8.07
CA GLY A 132 -4.19 6.68 -6.67
C GLY A 132 -4.80 5.54 -5.87
N ASP A 133 -6.04 5.18 -6.18
CA ASP A 133 -6.75 4.04 -5.59
C ASP A 133 -6.08 2.67 -5.90
N GLN A 134 -5.57 2.50 -7.13
CA GLN A 134 -4.78 1.32 -7.51
C GLN A 134 -3.41 1.32 -6.83
N VAL A 135 -2.77 2.49 -6.66
CA VAL A 135 -1.51 2.62 -5.93
C VAL A 135 -1.69 2.23 -4.46
N VAL A 136 -2.72 2.76 -3.78
CA VAL A 136 -3.05 2.39 -2.39
C VAL A 136 -3.26 0.88 -2.28
N SER A 137 -4.02 0.29 -3.20
CA SER A 137 -4.29 -1.16 -3.18
C SER A 137 -3.03 -1.98 -3.40
N ALA A 138 -2.16 -1.55 -4.32
CA ALA A 138 -0.88 -2.21 -4.55
C ALA A 138 -0.01 -2.13 -3.29
N MET A 139 0.08 -0.95 -2.65
CA MET A 139 0.83 -0.77 -1.40
C MET A 139 0.28 -1.62 -0.25
N ALA A 140 -1.05 -1.68 -0.09
CA ALA A 140 -1.67 -2.52 0.94
C ALA A 140 -1.34 -4.01 0.75
N GLY A 141 -1.30 -4.48 -0.51
CA GLY A 141 -0.89 -5.85 -0.83
C GLY A 141 0.60 -6.16 -0.60
N LEU A 142 1.44 -5.15 -0.33
CA LEU A 142 2.85 -5.35 0.02
C LEU A 142 3.07 -5.55 1.52
N ALA A 143 2.01 -5.46 2.31
CA ALA A 143 2.03 -5.77 3.72
C ALA A 143 1.09 -6.95 4.00
N PRO A 144 1.40 -7.75 5.03
CA PRO A 144 0.46 -8.76 5.48
C PRO A 144 -0.85 -8.11 5.99
N PRO A 145 -1.98 -8.83 5.94
CA PRO A 145 -3.24 -8.35 6.50
C PRO A 145 -3.16 -8.03 8.00
N GLY A 146 -3.87 -6.99 8.44
CA GLY A 146 -3.94 -6.60 9.85
C GLY A 146 -2.72 -5.85 10.38
N VAL A 147 -1.79 -5.46 9.51
CA VAL A 147 -0.50 -4.88 9.91
C VAL A 147 -0.49 -3.39 9.61
N PRO A 148 -0.17 -2.54 10.59
CA PRO A 148 -0.13 -1.11 10.36
C PRO A 148 1.05 -0.77 9.44
N VAL A 149 0.73 -0.19 8.28
CA VAL A 149 1.73 0.34 7.34
C VAL A 149 1.85 1.84 7.56
N ARG A 150 3.08 2.34 7.65
CA ARG A 150 3.37 3.77 7.74
C ARG A 150 4.10 4.24 6.48
N ALA A 151 3.55 5.24 5.80
CA ALA A 151 4.28 5.97 4.78
C ALA A 151 5.32 6.88 5.46
N MET A 152 6.61 6.65 5.17
CA MET A 152 7.71 7.43 5.77
C MET A 152 8.03 8.71 4.98
N GLY A 153 7.79 8.70 3.68
CA GLY A 153 8.07 9.84 2.82
C GLY A 153 7.65 9.57 1.38
N MET A 154 7.53 10.65 0.62
CA MET A 154 7.20 10.62 -0.80
C MET A 154 8.02 11.68 -1.52
N GLN A 155 8.49 11.39 -2.73
CA GLN A 155 9.39 12.27 -3.47
C GLN A 155 8.92 12.47 -4.91
N ASN A 156 9.18 13.67 -5.47
CA ASN A 156 8.95 14.03 -6.88
C ASN A 156 7.58 13.59 -7.46
N ILE A 157 6.53 13.82 -6.68
CA ILE A 157 5.20 13.32 -6.96
C ILE A 157 4.57 14.08 -8.14
N LYS A 158 4.28 13.36 -9.24
CA LYS A 158 3.51 13.86 -10.40
C LYS A 158 2.56 12.77 -10.90
N GLY A 159 1.50 13.17 -11.60
CA GLY A 159 0.55 12.25 -12.21
C GLY A 159 -0.07 11.29 -11.19
N THR A 160 0.14 9.99 -11.38
CA THR A 160 -0.38 8.91 -10.53
C THR A 160 -0.01 9.04 -9.05
N GLY A 161 1.19 9.54 -8.75
CA GLY A 161 1.59 9.79 -7.36
C GLY A 161 0.76 10.92 -6.70
N LEU A 162 0.33 11.93 -7.48
CA LEU A 162 -0.45 13.05 -6.95
C LEU A 162 -1.87 12.60 -6.62
N ASP A 163 -2.45 11.76 -7.48
CA ASP A 163 -3.75 11.12 -7.24
C ASP A 163 -3.72 10.28 -5.94
N PHE A 164 -2.63 9.55 -5.67
CA PHE A 164 -2.44 8.87 -4.38
C PHE A 164 -2.52 9.84 -3.19
N VAL A 165 -1.84 11.00 -3.27
CA VAL A 165 -1.86 11.99 -2.19
C VAL A 165 -3.29 12.50 -1.94
N TYR A 166 -4.06 12.74 -3.00
CA TYR A 166 -5.45 13.16 -2.86
C TYR A 166 -6.30 12.09 -2.15
N GLN A 167 -6.14 10.82 -2.51
CA GLN A 167 -6.84 9.74 -1.82
C GLN A 167 -6.45 9.65 -0.34
N TRP A 168 -5.18 9.92 -0.01
CA TRP A 168 -4.71 9.95 1.38
C TRP A 168 -5.31 11.11 2.18
N VAL A 169 -5.35 12.32 1.59
CA VAL A 169 -5.96 13.50 2.22
C VAL A 169 -7.45 13.27 2.46
N ARG A 170 -8.16 12.73 1.45
CA ARG A 170 -9.59 12.38 1.57
C ARG A 170 -9.84 11.37 2.66
N TRP A 171 -8.99 10.35 2.77
CA TRP A 171 -9.09 9.37 3.84
C TRP A 171 -8.92 10.02 5.20
N ARG A 172 -7.95 10.92 5.38
CA ARG A 172 -7.76 11.61 6.66
C ARG A 172 -9.00 12.42 7.07
N THR A 173 -9.58 13.17 6.13
CA THR A 173 -10.82 13.94 6.38
C THR A 173 -11.98 13.00 6.72
N LEU A 174 -12.19 11.96 5.91
CA LEU A 174 -13.23 10.97 6.15
C LEU A 174 -13.05 10.26 7.50
N HIS A 175 -11.83 9.83 7.83
CA HIS A 175 -11.53 9.14 9.07
C HIS A 175 -11.87 10.01 10.28
N ALA A 176 -11.57 11.31 10.24
CA ALA A 176 -11.95 12.25 11.30
C ALA A 176 -13.48 12.35 11.45
N GLU A 177 -14.23 12.43 10.36
CA GLU A 177 -15.70 12.44 10.39
C GLU A 177 -16.28 11.13 10.95
N LEU A 178 -15.66 9.98 10.61
CA LEU A 178 -16.10 8.67 11.10
C LEU A 178 -15.93 8.52 12.61
N GLN A 179 -14.99 9.24 13.25
CA GLN A 179 -14.84 9.24 14.71
C GLN A 179 -16.02 9.92 15.43
N SER A 180 -16.75 10.80 14.75
CA SER A 180 -17.89 11.53 15.31
C SER A 180 -19.22 11.12 14.65
N LEU A 181 -19.28 9.92 14.07
CA LEU A 181 -20.45 9.48 13.32
C LEU A 181 -21.62 9.15 14.26
N ASP A 182 -22.69 9.94 14.18
CA ASP A 182 -23.95 9.73 14.90
C ASP A 182 -25.07 9.22 13.98
N GLU A 183 -26.25 8.95 14.54
CA GLU A 183 -27.41 8.45 13.79
C GLU A 183 -27.84 9.40 12.65
N GLU A 184 -27.71 10.72 12.84
CA GLU A 184 -28.14 11.70 11.84
C GLU A 184 -27.11 11.83 10.71
N ALA A 185 -25.82 11.78 11.05
CA ALA A 185 -24.73 11.72 10.11
C ALA A 185 -24.81 10.45 9.24
N VAL A 186 -25.22 9.30 9.80
CA VAL A 186 -25.46 8.06 9.03
C VAL A 186 -26.55 8.26 7.98
N LYS A 187 -27.67 8.90 8.32
CA LYS A 187 -28.79 9.12 7.39
C LYS A 187 -28.44 10.05 6.24
N THR A 188 -27.63 11.07 6.53
CA THR A 188 -27.26 12.13 5.58
C THR A 188 -25.96 11.85 4.84
N PHE A 189 -25.29 10.73 5.13
CA PHE A 189 -23.97 10.41 4.58
C PHE A 189 -23.96 10.34 3.05
N GLY A 190 -23.15 11.20 2.42
CA GLY A 190 -23.10 11.36 0.97
C GLY A 190 -22.20 10.33 0.27
N VAL A 191 -22.67 9.10 0.04
CA VAL A 191 -21.90 7.99 -0.57
C VAL A 191 -21.17 8.34 -1.89
N LYS A 192 -21.66 9.32 -2.67
CA LYS A 192 -21.00 9.77 -3.92
C LYS A 192 -19.60 10.35 -3.70
N ARG A 193 -19.28 10.84 -2.50
CA ARG A 193 -17.93 11.34 -2.13
C ARG A 193 -16.90 10.21 -2.05
N LEU A 194 -17.34 8.96 -1.93
CA LEU A 194 -16.47 7.78 -1.90
C LEU A 194 -15.99 7.49 -3.32
N THR A 195 -14.74 7.89 -3.57
CA THR A 195 -14.08 7.86 -4.89
C THR A 195 -13.08 6.71 -5.04
N SER A 196 -12.84 5.95 -3.96
CA SER A 196 -11.98 4.77 -3.92
C SER A 196 -12.63 3.65 -3.13
N VAL A 197 -12.23 2.42 -3.45
CA VAL A 197 -12.61 1.22 -2.68
C VAL A 197 -12.13 1.36 -1.24
N PHE A 198 -10.91 1.87 -1.04
CA PHE A 198 -10.34 2.09 0.28
C PHE A 198 -11.17 3.05 1.16
N LEU A 199 -11.74 4.12 0.59
CA LEU A 199 -12.65 4.99 1.34
C LEU A 199 -13.96 4.28 1.68
N CYS A 200 -14.45 3.40 0.80
CA CYS A 200 -15.62 2.58 1.11
C CYS A 200 -15.34 1.60 2.25
N ASP A 201 -14.18 0.95 2.23
CA ASP A 201 -13.76 0.01 3.27
C ASP A 201 -13.70 0.69 4.64
N ALA A 202 -13.12 1.90 4.72
CA ALA A 202 -13.07 2.66 5.96
C ALA A 202 -14.46 2.99 6.53
N VAL A 203 -15.44 3.33 5.68
CA VAL A 203 -16.82 3.55 6.11
C VAL A 203 -17.46 2.25 6.59
N LEU A 204 -17.30 1.16 5.84
CA LEU A 204 -17.88 -0.14 6.22
C LEU A 204 -17.34 -0.63 7.57
N GLU A 205 -16.04 -0.44 7.82
CA GLU A 205 -15.41 -0.77 9.10
C GLU A 205 -16.00 0.05 10.25
N ALA A 206 -16.17 1.36 10.07
CA ALA A 206 -16.78 2.23 11.07
C ALA A 206 -18.27 1.92 11.34
N LEU A 207 -18.97 1.37 10.35
CA LEU A 207 -20.38 0.97 10.46
C LEU A 207 -20.57 -0.46 10.98
N ALA A 208 -19.55 -1.32 10.95
CA ALA A 208 -19.65 -2.72 11.37
C ALA A 208 -20.25 -2.93 12.78
N PRO A 209 -19.92 -2.13 13.82
CA PRO A 209 -20.53 -2.30 15.15
C PRO A 209 -21.94 -1.70 15.27
N ARG A 210 -22.50 -1.11 14.21
CA ARG A 210 -23.72 -0.30 14.25
C ARG A 210 -24.92 -1.05 13.67
N GLY A 211 -26.01 -1.15 14.44
CA GLY A 211 -27.26 -1.76 13.99
C GLY A 211 -28.21 -0.82 13.25
N ASP A 212 -27.96 0.50 13.27
CA ASP A 212 -28.78 1.55 12.65
C ASP A 212 -28.38 1.88 11.19
N ALA A 213 -27.35 1.20 10.66
CA ALA A 213 -26.66 1.62 9.45
C ALA A 213 -26.96 0.78 8.20
N ASP A 214 -27.88 -0.19 8.26
CA ASP A 214 -28.13 -1.18 7.18
C ASP A 214 -28.28 -0.56 5.78
N LEU A 215 -29.07 0.52 5.67
CA LEU A 215 -29.29 1.19 4.39
C LEU A 215 -28.00 1.84 3.86
N LEU A 216 -27.20 2.44 4.74
CA LEU A 216 -25.94 3.06 4.37
C LEU A 216 -24.91 2.00 3.98
N VAL A 217 -24.80 0.91 4.76
CA VAL A 217 -23.95 -0.25 4.46
C VAL A 217 -24.24 -0.78 3.06
N LYS A 218 -25.52 -0.95 2.71
CA LYS A 218 -25.93 -1.38 1.37
C LYS A 218 -25.43 -0.43 0.28
N LYS A 219 -25.69 0.89 0.43
CA LYS A 219 -25.27 1.91 -0.56
C LYS A 219 -23.74 1.97 -0.72
N VAL A 220 -23.00 1.88 0.39
CA VAL A 220 -21.53 1.88 0.37
C VAL A 220 -21.00 0.61 -0.30
N THR A 221 -21.62 -0.54 -0.05
CA THR A 221 -21.26 -1.81 -0.69
C THR A 221 -21.51 -1.78 -2.19
N GLU A 222 -22.64 -1.24 -2.64
CA GLU A 222 -22.94 -1.02 -4.07
C GLU A 222 -21.90 -0.11 -4.70
N ARG A 223 -21.59 1.03 -4.06
CA ARG A 223 -20.57 1.96 -4.54
C ARG A 223 -19.19 1.32 -4.62
N ARG A 224 -18.83 0.51 -3.63
CA ARG A 224 -17.58 -0.26 -3.61
C ARG A 224 -17.51 -1.22 -4.80
N ALA A 225 -18.60 -1.94 -5.09
CA ALA A 225 -18.68 -2.86 -6.22
C ALA A 225 -18.54 -2.13 -7.57
N GLU A 226 -19.18 -0.96 -7.74
CA GLU A 226 -18.99 -0.11 -8.93
C GLU A 226 -17.52 0.28 -9.13
N LEU A 227 -16.86 0.72 -8.06
CA LEU A 227 -15.45 1.14 -8.13
C LEU A 227 -14.53 -0.05 -8.45
N LEU A 228 -14.79 -1.23 -7.89
CA LEU A 228 -14.07 -2.46 -8.24
C LEU A 228 -14.27 -2.86 -9.70
N ALA A 229 -15.50 -2.82 -10.21
CA ALA A 229 -15.80 -3.11 -11.62
C ALA A 229 -15.06 -2.15 -12.56
N ASN A 230 -15.00 -0.86 -12.20
CA ASN A 230 -14.28 0.17 -12.95
C ASN A 230 -12.75 0.00 -12.89
N ARG A 231 -12.19 -0.61 -11.84
CA ARG A 231 -10.76 -0.95 -11.80
C ARG A 231 -10.39 -2.05 -12.79
N SER A 232 -11.25 -3.06 -12.94
CA SER A 232 -11.07 -4.18 -13.87
C SER A 232 -11.37 -3.82 -15.33
N ALA A 233 -12.21 -2.80 -15.56
CA ALA A 233 -12.51 -2.30 -16.89
C ALA A 233 -11.41 -1.36 -17.40
N ARG A 234 -10.26 -1.91 -17.83
CA ARG A 234 -9.37 -1.21 -18.77
C ARG A 234 -9.42 -1.85 -20.16
N PRO A 235 -9.47 -1.03 -21.23
CA PRO A 235 -9.65 -1.52 -22.59
C PRO A 235 -8.38 -2.24 -23.06
N SER A 236 -8.53 -3.51 -23.45
CA SER A 236 -7.52 -4.25 -24.21
C SER A 236 -7.36 -3.62 -25.60
N GLY A 237 -6.63 -2.51 -25.69
CA GLY A 237 -6.38 -1.85 -26.97
C GLY A 237 -5.32 -2.61 -27.76
N SER A 238 -5.73 -3.31 -28.82
CA SER A 238 -4.83 -3.92 -29.82
C SER A 238 -3.87 -2.87 -30.41
N ALA A 239 -2.69 -3.33 -30.84
CA ALA A 239 -1.58 -2.48 -31.29
C ALA A 239 -1.95 -1.48 -32.41
N LEU A 240 -2.93 -1.82 -33.26
CA LEU A 240 -3.42 -0.95 -34.33
C LEU A 240 -4.21 0.27 -33.81
N GLY A 241 -5.00 0.11 -32.74
CA GLY A 241 -5.79 1.19 -32.14
C GLY A 241 -4.94 2.23 -31.39
N ARG A 242 -3.66 1.93 -31.12
CA ARG A 242 -2.71 2.90 -30.53
C ARG A 242 -2.13 3.86 -31.57
N ALA A 243 -2.02 3.44 -32.84
CA ALA A 243 -1.44 4.26 -33.91
C ALA A 243 -2.40 5.36 -34.41
N VAL A 244 -3.68 5.01 -34.61
CA VAL A 244 -4.70 5.96 -35.12
C VAL A 244 -5.03 7.04 -34.08
N ARG A 245 -5.06 6.70 -32.78
CA ARG A 245 -5.22 7.68 -31.69
C ARG A 245 -4.04 8.65 -31.59
N LYS A 246 -2.80 8.18 -31.78
CA LYS A 246 -1.59 9.01 -31.69
C LYS A 246 -1.55 10.14 -32.74
N TRP A 247 -2.26 9.97 -33.86
CA TRP A 247 -2.40 10.98 -34.90
C TRP A 247 -3.50 12.01 -34.55
N ALA A 248 -4.64 11.56 -34.01
CA ALA A 248 -5.73 12.44 -33.60
C ALA A 248 -5.40 13.33 -32.38
N TRP A 249 -4.61 12.82 -31.42
CA TRP A 249 -4.25 13.56 -30.19
C TRP A 249 -3.28 14.72 -30.42
N ARG A 250 -2.43 14.67 -31.46
CA ARG A 250 -1.43 15.72 -31.73
C ARG A 250 -2.01 17.04 -32.24
N ALA A 251 -3.23 17.05 -32.74
CA ALA A 251 -3.90 18.27 -33.22
C ALA A 251 -4.77 18.97 -32.15
N TYR A 252 -5.10 18.29 -31.04
CA TYR A 252 -6.08 18.77 -30.04
C TYR A 252 -5.46 19.27 -28.72
N ASP A 253 -4.27 18.75 -28.36
CA ASP A 253 -3.58 19.03 -27.09
C ASP A 253 -3.27 20.52 -26.79
N PRO A 254 -2.91 21.39 -27.76
CA PRO A 254 -2.57 22.78 -27.46
C PRO A 254 -3.76 23.62 -26.98
N VAL A 255 -4.96 23.34 -27.49
CA VAL A 255 -6.18 24.11 -27.19
C VAL A 255 -6.78 23.68 -25.85
N ASP A 256 -6.79 22.38 -25.59
CA ASP A 256 -7.32 21.81 -24.35
C ASP A 256 -6.45 22.16 -23.13
N ALA A 257 -5.12 22.20 -23.28
CA ALA A 257 -4.21 22.65 -22.23
C ALA A 257 -4.45 24.13 -21.81
N ILE A 258 -4.79 25.00 -22.77
CA ILE A 258 -5.10 26.42 -22.50
C ILE A 258 -6.44 26.55 -21.76
N TRP A 259 -7.47 25.80 -22.18
CA TRP A 259 -8.78 25.81 -21.53
C TRP A 259 -8.73 25.26 -20.10
N ARG A 260 -8.01 24.15 -19.87
CA ARG A 260 -7.76 23.59 -18.53
C ARG A 260 -7.03 24.55 -17.61
N ARG A 261 -5.98 25.23 -18.11
CA ARG A 261 -5.23 26.21 -17.32
C ARG A 261 -6.06 27.45 -16.98
N ARG A 262 -7.02 27.81 -17.82
CA ARG A 262 -7.97 28.90 -17.54
C ARG A 262 -9.02 28.46 -16.51
N ARG A 263 -9.54 27.25 -16.63
CA ARG A 263 -10.54 26.70 -15.69
C ARG A 263 -9.95 26.44 -14.31
N ALA A 264 -8.74 25.89 -14.20
CA ALA A 264 -8.06 25.70 -12.92
C ALA A 264 -7.79 27.04 -12.22
N ARG A 265 -7.37 28.08 -12.96
CA ARG A 265 -7.22 29.44 -12.42
C ARG A 265 -8.54 30.03 -11.92
N GLN A 266 -9.63 29.77 -12.64
CA GLN A 266 -10.95 30.22 -12.24
C GLN A 266 -11.43 29.53 -10.96
N VAL A 267 -11.23 28.21 -10.83
CA VAL A 267 -11.55 27.45 -9.62
C VAL A 267 -10.73 27.94 -8.42
N LEU A 268 -9.43 28.21 -8.60
CA LEU A 268 -8.60 28.79 -7.54
C LEU A 268 -9.03 30.21 -7.17
N ALA A 269 -9.45 31.03 -8.14
CA ALA A 269 -9.98 32.37 -7.87
C ALA A 269 -11.34 32.32 -7.16
N ASP A 270 -12.23 31.39 -7.56
CA ASP A 270 -13.54 31.21 -6.93
C ASP A 270 -13.40 30.64 -5.51
N LEU A 271 -12.40 29.77 -5.26
CA LEU A 271 -12.03 29.32 -3.92
C LEU A 271 -11.47 30.47 -3.07
N ALA A 272 -10.59 31.29 -3.63
CA ALA A 272 -10.03 32.47 -2.94
C ALA A 272 -11.07 33.55 -2.65
N MET A 273 -12.16 33.61 -3.42
CA MET A 273 -13.31 34.48 -3.21
C MET A 273 -14.43 33.80 -2.40
N GLU A 274 -14.18 32.63 -1.81
CA GLU A 274 -15.13 31.83 -1.00
C GLU A 274 -16.46 31.53 -1.72
N ARG A 275 -16.46 31.50 -3.06
CA ARG A 275 -17.64 31.20 -3.88
C ARG A 275 -17.94 29.71 -3.99
N ILE A 276 -16.94 28.88 -3.73
CA ILE A 276 -17.01 27.42 -3.72
C ILE A 276 -16.25 26.90 -2.51
N GLY A 277 -16.72 25.78 -1.94
CA GLY A 277 -16.02 25.12 -0.84
C GLY A 277 -14.74 24.41 -1.30
N HIS A 278 -13.84 24.12 -0.36
CA HIS A 278 -12.60 23.38 -0.64
C HIS A 278 -12.86 22.01 -1.28
N ASP A 279 -13.89 21.28 -0.82
CA ASP A 279 -14.24 19.95 -1.34
C ASP A 279 -14.73 20.01 -2.80
N GLU A 280 -15.49 21.04 -3.14
CA GLU A 280 -15.99 21.25 -4.50
C GLU A 280 -14.86 21.68 -5.44
N ALA A 281 -13.97 22.57 -4.99
CA ALA A 281 -12.78 22.96 -5.73
C ALA A 281 -11.87 21.76 -6.00
N GLU A 282 -11.71 20.86 -5.03
CA GLU A 282 -10.90 19.64 -5.17
C GLU A 282 -11.51 18.66 -6.19
N LEU A 283 -12.84 18.46 -6.18
CA LEU A 283 -13.53 17.63 -7.16
C LEU A 283 -13.36 18.17 -8.58
N ILE A 284 -13.48 19.49 -8.78
CA ILE A 284 -13.34 20.11 -10.09
C ILE A 284 -11.88 20.04 -10.58
N LEU A 285 -10.90 20.29 -9.72
CA LEU A 285 -9.48 20.18 -10.08
C LEU A 285 -9.06 18.73 -10.36
N ALA A 286 -9.59 17.76 -9.62
CA ALA A 286 -9.38 16.33 -9.88
C ALA A 286 -9.95 15.92 -11.25
N GLU A 287 -11.14 16.38 -11.61
CA GLU A 287 -11.76 16.13 -12.92
C GLU A 287 -10.95 16.76 -14.07
N LEU A 288 -10.45 17.99 -13.89
CA LEU A 288 -9.58 18.64 -14.88
C LEU A 288 -8.25 17.88 -15.09
N THR A 289 -7.73 17.26 -14.03
CA THR A 289 -6.51 16.43 -14.08
C THR A 289 -6.79 15.07 -14.70
N LYS A 290 -7.98 14.51 -14.49
CA LYS A 290 -8.40 13.25 -15.11
C LYS A 290 -8.52 13.38 -16.64
N ARG A 291 -9.00 14.52 -17.14
CA ARG A 291 -9.09 14.84 -18.59
C ARG A 291 -7.72 15.02 -19.29
N GLN A 292 -6.63 15.12 -18.53
CA GLN A 292 -5.27 15.22 -19.05
C GLN A 292 -4.67 13.86 -19.46
N LYS A 293 -5.19 12.74 -18.93
CA LYS A 293 -4.74 11.37 -19.22
C LYS A 293 -5.55 10.76 -20.36
#